data_AF-A0A3M2BC55-F1
#
_entry.id   AF-A0A3M2BC55-F1
#
_cell.length_a   1.000
_cell.length_b   1.000
_cell.length_c   1.000
_cell.angle_alpha   90.00
_cell.angle_beta   90.00
_cell.angle_gamma   90.00
#
_symmetry.space_group_name_H-M   'P 1'
#
loop_
_entity.id
_entity.type
_entity.pdbx_description
1 polymer ?
#
loop_
_entity_poly.entity_id
_entity_poly.type
_entity_poly.pdbx_seq_one_letter_code
_entity_poly.pdbx_strand_id
1 'polypeptide(L)'
;MTYLTLQETAMAIWLNRSGKHSEHEKKFLDEGRIYLTWEVLDQDLSQLSDRKALMSLLENIYPNSKKHRRIQYSGQIWAFVKRMAIGDWVCIPSKRKTIHIGEITSNYVYDPNAQEIYRHYRTVKWLETDIPRTNFDQDILHTLGAFTTICQIKRHDAETRIRAMRDHGWKSTGIILKPLNDDEGTTDEDISEELDLEQVARDQIAKLIYSKFSGHGMENLVEAILQAQGFTTHSTGKGADGGIDILAAPDTLGFGQPSICVQVKSQDSPLER
;
A
#
# COMPACT_ATOMS: atom_id res chain seq x y z
N MET A 1 -13.04 -34.82 -26.12
CA MET A 1 -12.03 -33.80 -25.83
C MET A 1 -12.73 -32.70 -25.05
N THR A 2 -12.73 -32.84 -23.73
CA THR A 2 -13.55 -32.03 -22.82
C THR A 2 -12.75 -30.79 -22.45
N TYR A 3 -13.16 -29.64 -22.98
CA TYR A 3 -12.67 -28.34 -22.53
C TYR A 3 -13.27 -28.08 -21.15
N LEU A 4 -12.52 -28.40 -20.10
CA LEU A 4 -12.76 -27.85 -18.77
C LEU A 4 -12.27 -26.40 -18.81
N THR A 5 -13.19 -25.48 -19.07
CA THR A 5 -13.07 -24.09 -18.65
C THR A 5 -12.82 -24.10 -17.14
N LEU A 6 -11.58 -23.85 -16.74
CA LEU A 6 -11.26 -23.38 -15.40
C LEU A 6 -12.08 -22.10 -15.21
N GLN A 7 -13.19 -22.20 -14.49
CA GLN A 7 -13.73 -21.04 -13.80
C GLN A 7 -12.62 -20.64 -12.82
N GLU A 8 -11.84 -19.62 -13.19
CA GLU A 8 -11.12 -18.83 -12.20
C GLU A 8 -12.18 -18.38 -11.20
N THR A 9 -12.20 -19.03 -10.04
CA THR A 9 -12.93 -18.53 -8.88
C THR A 9 -12.49 -17.09 -8.70
N ALA A 10 -13.41 -16.13 -8.80
CA ALA A 10 -13.13 -14.73 -8.52
C ALA A 10 -12.49 -14.64 -7.12
N MET A 11 -11.22 -14.24 -7.05
CA MET A 11 -10.40 -14.27 -5.85
C MET A 11 -10.07 -12.84 -5.47
N ALA A 12 -10.70 -12.38 -4.39
CA ALA A 12 -10.72 -10.98 -4.01
C ALA A 12 -9.32 -10.43 -3.70
N ILE A 13 -9.17 -9.12 -3.87
CA ILE A 13 -8.01 -8.38 -3.38
C ILE A 13 -8.45 -7.49 -2.22
N TRP A 14 -7.67 -7.52 -1.15
CA TRP A 14 -7.94 -6.78 0.07
C TRP A 14 -6.81 -5.82 0.40
N LEU A 15 -7.13 -4.64 0.91
CA LEU A 15 -6.19 -3.82 1.67
C LEU A 15 -6.09 -4.39 3.10
N ASN A 16 -4.88 -4.52 3.65
CA ASN A 16 -4.67 -4.72 5.08
C ASN A 16 -3.47 -3.88 5.54
N ARG A 17 -3.73 -2.77 6.24
CA ARG A 17 -2.67 -1.91 6.80
C ARG A 17 -2.09 -2.54 8.06
N SER A 18 -0.76 -2.56 8.17
CA SER A 18 -0.05 -3.05 9.35
C SER A 18 0.08 -1.97 10.45
N GLY A 19 -1.04 -1.30 10.78
CA GLY A 19 -1.11 -0.16 11.70
C GLY A 19 -1.27 1.19 11.00
N LYS A 20 -1.54 2.25 11.77
CA LYS A 20 -1.84 3.60 11.22
C LYS A 20 -0.65 4.18 10.45
N HIS A 21 0.54 3.93 10.96
CA HIS A 21 1.81 4.35 10.39
C HIS A 21 2.59 3.14 9.88
N SER A 22 1.95 1.99 9.62
CA SER A 22 2.61 0.74 9.22
C SER A 22 3.65 0.23 10.24
N GLU A 23 3.44 0.49 11.52
CA GLU A 23 4.31 0.14 12.64
C GLU A 23 4.55 -1.36 12.83
N HIS A 24 3.62 -2.21 12.38
CA HIS A 24 3.70 -3.67 12.49
C HIS A 24 4.24 -4.36 11.23
N GLU A 25 4.58 -3.59 10.18
CA GLU A 25 4.97 -4.09 8.86
C GLU A 25 6.06 -5.17 8.94
N LYS A 26 7.12 -4.90 9.70
CA LYS A 26 8.25 -5.82 9.81
C LYS A 26 7.80 -7.21 10.31
N LYS A 27 6.92 -7.26 11.32
CA LYS A 27 6.42 -8.53 11.87
C LYS A 27 5.54 -9.27 10.84
N PHE A 28 4.71 -8.54 10.09
CA PHE A 28 3.88 -9.12 9.04
C PHE A 28 4.75 -9.81 7.97
N LEU A 29 5.82 -9.12 7.55
CA LEU A 29 6.76 -9.63 6.55
C LEU A 29 7.56 -10.82 7.08
N ASP A 30 8.20 -10.67 8.25
CA ASP A 30 9.10 -11.67 8.84
C ASP A 30 8.37 -12.98 9.18
N GLU A 31 7.12 -12.92 9.64
CA GLU A 31 6.33 -14.13 9.99
C GLU A 31 5.47 -14.66 8.84
N GLY A 32 5.39 -13.96 7.70
CA GLY A 32 4.49 -14.34 6.61
C GLY A 32 3.02 -14.32 7.06
N ARG A 33 2.62 -13.29 7.81
CA ARG A 33 1.29 -13.19 8.42
C ARG A 33 0.72 -11.79 8.29
N ILE A 34 -0.60 -11.72 8.17
CA ILE A 34 -1.37 -10.49 8.37
C ILE A 34 -2.15 -10.60 9.67
N TYR A 35 -2.25 -9.51 10.42
CA TYR A 35 -2.86 -9.50 11.75
C TYR A 35 -4.01 -8.49 11.84
N LEU A 36 -4.93 -8.74 12.78
CA LEU A 36 -5.81 -7.71 13.31
C LEU A 36 -5.15 -7.07 14.53
N THR A 37 -4.56 -5.89 14.35
CA THR A 37 -3.79 -5.19 15.39
C THR A 37 -4.66 -4.28 16.25
N TRP A 38 -5.90 -4.68 16.52
CA TRP A 38 -6.78 -3.97 17.46
C TRP A 38 -6.46 -4.39 18.89
N GLU A 39 -6.37 -3.43 19.80
CA GLU A 39 -6.11 -3.69 21.22
C GLU A 39 -7.32 -4.37 21.89
N VAL A 40 -7.09 -5.21 22.88
CA VAL A 40 -8.12 -5.80 23.76
C VAL A 40 -9.10 -6.76 23.04
N LEU A 41 -8.72 -7.31 21.88
CA LEU A 41 -9.46 -8.41 21.24
C LEU A 41 -8.95 -9.76 21.80
N ASP A 42 -9.51 -10.16 22.93
CA ASP A 42 -8.99 -11.28 23.75
C ASP A 42 -9.82 -12.57 23.64
N GLN A 43 -10.54 -12.73 22.53
CA GLN A 43 -11.44 -13.87 22.34
C GLN A 43 -11.50 -14.30 20.88
N ASP A 44 -11.75 -15.60 20.65
CA ASP A 44 -11.90 -16.12 19.30
C ASP A 44 -13.15 -15.54 18.60
N LEU A 45 -12.92 -14.65 17.64
CA LEU A 45 -13.97 -13.97 16.87
C LEU A 45 -14.67 -14.89 15.86
N SER A 46 -14.11 -16.06 15.56
CA SER A 46 -14.77 -17.03 14.67
C SER A 46 -16.04 -17.62 15.30
N GLN A 47 -16.15 -17.61 16.63
CA GLN A 47 -17.31 -18.11 17.37
C GLN A 47 -18.51 -17.15 17.35
N LEU A 48 -18.32 -15.91 16.88
CA LEU A 48 -19.41 -14.95 16.78
C LEU A 48 -20.34 -15.33 15.62
N SER A 49 -21.64 -15.40 15.91
CA SER A 49 -22.69 -15.83 14.98
C SER A 49 -22.95 -14.81 13.87
N ASP A 50 -22.94 -13.52 14.23
CA ASP A 50 -23.31 -12.44 13.33
C ASP A 50 -22.59 -11.13 13.67
N ARG A 51 -22.74 -10.15 12.78
CA ARG A 51 -22.13 -8.82 12.92
C ARG A 51 -22.68 -8.05 14.12
N LYS A 52 -23.91 -8.34 14.59
CA LYS A 52 -24.52 -7.70 15.76
C LYS A 52 -23.83 -8.17 17.05
N ALA A 53 -23.50 -9.46 17.16
CA ALA A 53 -22.70 -9.99 18.27
C ALA A 53 -21.31 -9.35 18.33
N LEU A 54 -20.65 -9.18 17.18
CA LEU A 54 -19.38 -8.43 17.11
C LEU A 54 -19.55 -6.96 17.53
N MET A 55 -20.64 -6.32 17.13
CA MET A 55 -20.92 -4.93 17.50
C MET A 55 -21.09 -4.78 19.02
N SER A 56 -21.84 -5.68 19.67
CA SER A 56 -22.00 -5.71 21.13
C SER A 56 -20.66 -5.95 21.85
N LEU A 57 -19.81 -6.81 21.31
CA LEU A 57 -18.44 -6.99 21.82
C LEU A 57 -17.65 -5.68 21.76
N LEU A 58 -17.67 -4.99 20.62
CA LEU A 58 -16.94 -3.72 20.43
C LEU A 58 -17.49 -2.59 21.30
N GLU A 59 -18.77 -2.60 21.64
CA GLU A 59 -19.38 -1.66 22.60
C GLU A 59 -18.82 -1.85 24.02
N ASN A 60 -18.57 -3.10 24.41
CA ASN A 60 -17.98 -3.43 25.71
C ASN A 60 -16.48 -3.12 25.77
N ILE A 61 -15.74 -3.45 24.69
CA ILE A 61 -14.28 -3.25 24.63
C ILE A 61 -13.93 -1.76 24.49
N TYR A 62 -14.71 -1.02 23.68
CA TYR A 62 -14.46 0.40 23.41
C TYR A 62 -15.64 1.28 23.80
N PRO A 63 -16.00 1.39 25.09
CA PRO A 63 -17.18 2.12 25.54
C PRO A 63 -17.12 3.61 25.16
N ASN A 64 -15.92 4.19 25.24
CA ASN A 64 -15.67 5.61 24.95
C ASN A 64 -15.53 5.93 23.45
N SER A 65 -15.53 4.93 22.56
CA SER A 65 -15.48 5.16 21.12
C SER A 65 -16.81 5.66 20.58
N LYS A 66 -16.79 6.57 19.59
CA LYS A 66 -18.02 7.01 18.91
C LYS A 66 -18.66 5.82 18.18
N LYS A 67 -20.00 5.77 18.15
CA LYS A 67 -20.78 4.71 17.49
C LYS A 67 -20.32 4.43 16.06
N HIS A 68 -20.12 5.48 15.26
CA HIS A 68 -19.63 5.37 13.89
C HIS A 68 -18.29 4.60 13.80
N ARG A 69 -17.33 4.89 14.67
CA ARG A 69 -16.03 4.20 14.70
C ARG A 69 -16.20 2.70 15.00
N ARG A 70 -17.10 2.34 15.92
CA ARG A 70 -17.40 0.92 16.19
C ARG A 70 -18.05 0.22 15.00
N ILE A 71 -18.93 0.89 14.24
CA ILE A 71 -19.49 0.35 12.99
C ILE A 71 -18.37 0.07 11.99
N GLN A 72 -17.43 1.00 11.82
CA GLN A 72 -16.28 0.82 10.93
C GLN A 72 -15.40 -0.35 11.37
N TYR A 73 -15.05 -0.43 12.65
CA TYR A 73 -14.25 -1.55 13.18
C TYR A 73 -14.96 -2.89 12.99
N SER A 74 -16.27 -2.93 13.25
CA SER A 74 -17.10 -4.12 13.04
C SER A 74 -17.02 -4.62 11.59
N GLY A 75 -17.11 -3.72 10.59
CA GLY A 75 -17.00 -4.10 9.17
C GLY A 75 -15.61 -4.68 8.84
N GLN A 76 -14.55 -4.00 9.26
CA GLN A 76 -13.16 -4.39 9.00
C GLN A 76 -12.80 -5.73 9.64
N ILE A 77 -13.13 -5.89 10.92
CA ILE A 77 -12.89 -7.12 11.68
C ILE A 77 -13.71 -8.26 11.07
N TRP A 78 -14.98 -8.04 10.74
CA TRP A 78 -15.82 -9.07 10.13
C TRP A 78 -15.30 -9.50 8.76
N ALA A 79 -14.82 -8.57 7.94
CA ALA A 79 -14.21 -8.88 6.65
C ALA A 79 -13.00 -9.80 6.83
N PHE A 80 -12.09 -9.48 7.76
CA PHE A 80 -10.92 -10.30 8.05
C PHE A 80 -11.28 -11.68 8.59
N VAL A 81 -12.21 -11.77 9.53
CA VAL A 81 -12.55 -13.03 10.21
C VAL A 81 -13.37 -13.95 9.30
N LYS A 82 -14.35 -13.40 8.56
CA LYS A 82 -15.39 -14.19 7.89
C LYS A 82 -15.39 -14.10 6.35
N ARG A 83 -14.94 -12.99 5.75
CA ARG A 83 -15.02 -12.80 4.28
C ARG A 83 -13.74 -13.16 3.55
N MET A 84 -12.57 -12.82 4.10
CA MET A 84 -11.29 -13.19 3.51
C MET A 84 -11.16 -14.72 3.43
N ALA A 85 -10.75 -15.22 2.28
CA ALA A 85 -10.61 -16.64 2.00
C ALA A 85 -9.17 -17.01 1.58
N ILE A 86 -8.87 -18.30 1.60
CA ILE A 86 -7.63 -18.83 1.02
C ILE A 86 -7.65 -18.58 -0.50
N GLY A 87 -6.54 -18.10 -1.06
CA GLY A 87 -6.40 -17.71 -2.47
C GLY A 87 -6.63 -16.22 -2.74
N ASP A 88 -7.35 -15.52 -1.85
CA ASP A 88 -7.46 -14.06 -1.91
C ASP A 88 -6.08 -13.41 -1.78
N TRP A 89 -5.90 -12.26 -2.42
CA TRP A 89 -4.69 -11.46 -2.29
C TRP A 89 -4.87 -10.33 -1.30
N VAL A 90 -3.78 -9.95 -0.65
CA VAL A 90 -3.72 -8.83 0.27
C VAL A 90 -2.62 -7.86 -0.13
N CYS A 91 -2.97 -6.58 -0.17
CA CYS A 91 -2.08 -5.46 -0.40
C CYS A 91 -1.78 -4.76 0.93
N ILE A 92 -0.50 -4.53 1.23
CA ILE A 92 -0.05 -3.82 2.43
C ILE A 92 0.79 -2.61 2.02
N PRO A 93 0.29 -1.39 2.22
CA PRO A 93 1.10 -0.18 2.08
C PRO A 93 2.23 -0.14 3.10
N SER A 94 3.42 0.26 2.63
CA SER A 94 4.63 0.38 3.45
C SER A 94 4.89 1.80 3.94
N LYS A 95 5.63 1.94 5.05
CA LYS A 95 6.26 3.22 5.46
C LYS A 95 7.14 3.82 4.36
N ARG A 96 7.76 2.97 3.53
CA ARG A 96 8.67 3.38 2.45
C ARG A 96 7.94 3.82 1.18
N LYS A 97 6.63 4.01 1.23
CA LYS A 97 5.79 4.40 0.08
C LYS A 97 5.86 3.35 -1.05
N THR A 98 5.97 2.09 -0.67
CA THR A 98 5.84 0.91 -1.53
C THR A 98 4.60 0.11 -1.12
N ILE A 99 4.25 -0.93 -1.88
CA ILE A 99 3.14 -1.83 -1.60
C ILE A 99 3.66 -3.28 -1.65
N HIS A 100 3.33 -4.06 -0.63
CA HIS A 100 3.55 -5.51 -0.61
C HIS A 100 2.28 -6.22 -1.03
N ILE A 101 2.43 -7.32 -1.78
CA ILE A 101 1.31 -8.16 -2.20
C ILE A 101 1.58 -9.59 -1.75
N GLY A 102 0.61 -10.18 -1.05
CA GLY A 102 0.65 -11.56 -0.58
C GLY A 102 -0.63 -12.32 -0.92
N GLU A 103 -0.52 -13.64 -1.02
CA GLU A 103 -1.65 -14.56 -1.16
C GLU A 103 -1.99 -15.15 0.20
N ILE A 104 -3.27 -15.14 0.58
CA ILE A 104 -3.75 -15.73 1.83
C ILE A 104 -3.73 -17.27 1.70
N THR A 105 -3.00 -17.92 2.60
CA THR A 105 -2.77 -19.37 2.59
C THR A 105 -3.41 -20.10 3.77
N SER A 106 -4.02 -19.37 4.71
CA SER A 106 -4.76 -19.96 5.83
C SER A 106 -6.12 -19.31 6.05
N ASN A 107 -7.00 -20.09 6.70
CA ASN A 107 -8.15 -19.53 7.39
C ASN A 107 -7.70 -18.57 8.51
N TYR A 108 -8.64 -17.80 9.04
CA TYR A 108 -8.43 -17.01 10.25
C TYR A 108 -8.00 -17.91 11.41
N VAL A 109 -7.01 -17.45 12.19
CA VAL A 109 -6.47 -18.13 13.36
C VAL A 109 -6.54 -17.20 14.57
N TYR A 110 -6.94 -17.75 15.71
CA TYR A 110 -6.81 -17.14 17.03
C TYR A 110 -5.77 -17.90 17.84
N ASP A 111 -4.70 -17.22 18.27
CA ASP A 111 -3.70 -17.74 19.18
C ASP A 111 -3.76 -16.99 20.52
N PRO A 112 -4.36 -17.56 21.58
CA PRO A 112 -4.49 -16.90 22.87
C PRO A 112 -3.14 -16.69 23.58
N ASN A 113 -2.09 -17.42 23.19
CA ASN A 113 -0.77 -17.33 23.81
C ASN A 113 0.12 -16.27 23.16
N ALA A 114 -0.28 -15.73 22.01
CA ALA A 114 0.43 -14.63 21.37
C ALA A 114 0.26 -13.32 22.16
N GLN A 115 1.17 -12.38 21.93
CA GLN A 115 1.01 -11.00 22.39
C GLN A 115 -0.33 -10.44 21.89
N GLU A 116 -1.03 -9.71 22.76
CA GLU A 116 -2.41 -9.24 22.60
C GLU A 116 -2.79 -8.76 21.18
N ILE A 117 -2.03 -7.81 20.63
CA ILE A 117 -2.26 -7.23 19.30
C ILE A 117 -1.96 -8.16 18.11
N TYR A 118 -1.45 -9.37 18.37
CA TYR A 118 -1.05 -10.37 17.37
C TYR A 118 -1.77 -11.71 17.54
N ARG A 119 -2.80 -11.78 18.39
CA ARG A 119 -3.59 -13.01 18.62
C ARG A 119 -4.42 -13.42 17.41
N HIS A 120 -4.80 -12.47 16.58
CA HIS A 120 -5.65 -12.68 15.42
C HIS A 120 -4.84 -12.54 14.14
N TYR A 121 -4.71 -13.62 13.37
CA TYR A 121 -3.92 -13.58 12.15
C TYR A 121 -4.43 -14.49 11.04
N ARG A 122 -3.90 -14.26 9.84
CA ARG A 122 -3.92 -15.16 8.69
C ARG A 122 -2.52 -15.30 8.14
N THR A 123 -2.17 -16.50 7.70
CA THR A 123 -0.88 -16.76 7.05
C THR A 123 -0.96 -16.32 5.60
N VAL A 124 0.10 -15.68 5.12
CA VAL A 124 0.22 -15.21 3.75
C VAL A 124 1.55 -15.65 3.16
N LYS A 125 1.53 -15.95 1.87
CA LYS A 125 2.74 -16.11 1.07
C LYS A 125 2.95 -14.82 0.31
N TRP A 126 4.04 -14.11 0.60
CA TRP A 126 4.40 -12.90 -0.14
C TRP A 126 4.69 -13.27 -1.59
N LEU A 127 3.94 -12.64 -2.50
CA LEU A 127 4.11 -12.78 -3.94
C LEU A 127 5.17 -11.79 -4.43
N GLU A 128 5.14 -10.58 -3.89
CA GLU A 128 6.14 -9.55 -4.12
C GLU A 128 6.11 -8.51 -3.00
N THR A 129 7.28 -7.96 -2.70
CA THR A 129 7.46 -6.94 -1.69
C THR A 129 8.05 -5.68 -2.30
N ASP A 130 7.77 -4.54 -1.68
CA ASP A 130 8.33 -3.26 -2.06
C ASP A 130 8.03 -2.79 -3.49
N ILE A 131 6.84 -3.11 -4.00
CA ILE A 131 6.40 -2.65 -5.32
C ILE A 131 6.25 -1.11 -5.27
N PRO A 132 6.91 -0.36 -6.18
CA PRO A 132 6.76 1.08 -6.27
C PRO A 132 5.32 1.49 -6.50
N ARG A 133 4.83 2.51 -5.79
CA ARG A 133 3.47 3.04 -6.00
C ARG A 133 3.25 3.58 -7.41
N THR A 134 4.29 4.08 -8.04
CA THR A 134 4.28 4.54 -9.44
C THR A 134 3.89 3.44 -10.42
N ASN A 135 4.05 2.17 -10.06
CA ASN A 135 3.67 1.03 -10.89
C ASN A 135 2.17 0.76 -10.91
N PHE A 136 1.39 1.32 -9.97
CA PHE A 136 -0.05 1.11 -9.88
C PHE A 136 -0.81 2.27 -10.54
N ASP A 137 -1.98 1.97 -11.08
CA ASP A 137 -2.88 3.01 -11.58
C ASP A 137 -3.47 3.86 -10.47
N GLN A 138 -3.91 5.07 -10.83
CA GLN A 138 -4.28 6.09 -9.85
C GLN A 138 -5.54 5.73 -9.04
N ASP A 139 -6.49 5.04 -9.65
CA ASP A 139 -7.72 4.56 -9.01
C ASP A 139 -7.43 3.46 -7.97
N ILE A 140 -6.51 2.54 -8.29
CA ILE A 140 -6.03 1.55 -7.32
C ILE A 140 -5.29 2.22 -6.16
N LEU A 141 -4.41 3.19 -6.46
CA LEU A 141 -3.69 3.96 -5.43
C LEU A 141 -4.63 4.75 -4.53
N HIS A 142 -5.76 5.22 -5.05
CA HIS A 142 -6.78 5.92 -4.29
C HIS A 142 -7.40 5.01 -3.23
N THR A 143 -7.81 3.80 -3.61
CA THR A 143 -8.30 2.81 -2.64
C THR A 143 -7.21 2.39 -1.65
N LEU A 144 -5.98 2.16 -2.12
CA LEU A 144 -4.83 1.87 -1.25
C LEU A 144 -4.38 3.06 -0.38
N GLY A 145 -4.88 4.26 -0.65
CA GLY A 145 -4.67 5.50 0.09
C GLY A 145 -5.76 5.81 1.12
N ALA A 146 -6.83 5.01 1.18
CA ALA A 146 -7.90 5.19 2.17
C ALA A 146 -7.39 4.94 3.59
N PHE A 147 -7.84 5.72 4.58
CA PHE A 147 -7.43 5.58 5.99
C PHE A 147 -7.95 4.30 6.66
N THR A 148 -8.88 3.58 6.01
CA THR A 148 -9.38 2.29 6.48
C THR A 148 -8.26 1.24 6.49
N THR A 149 -8.18 0.46 7.57
CA THR A 149 -7.17 -0.60 7.72
C THR A 149 -7.46 -1.77 6.80
N ILE A 150 -8.73 -2.21 6.72
CA ILE A 150 -9.15 -3.36 5.91
C ILE A 150 -10.32 -2.98 4.99
N CYS A 151 -10.16 -3.12 3.69
CA CYS A 151 -11.25 -2.97 2.72
C CYS A 151 -11.01 -3.87 1.50
N GLN A 152 -12.07 -4.19 0.77
CA GLN A 152 -11.94 -4.93 -0.49
C GLN A 152 -11.69 -3.97 -1.65
N ILE A 153 -10.71 -4.28 -2.49
CA ILE A 153 -10.34 -3.48 -3.66
C ILE A 153 -11.12 -4.01 -4.88
N LYS A 154 -12.30 -3.46 -5.13
CA LYS A 154 -13.20 -3.92 -6.21
C LYS A 154 -13.36 -2.97 -7.41
N ARG A 155 -13.12 -1.66 -7.22
CA ARG A 155 -13.44 -0.66 -8.25
C ARG A 155 -12.64 -0.90 -9.53
N HIS A 156 -13.29 -0.71 -10.68
CA HIS A 156 -12.65 -0.72 -12.02
C HIS A 156 -11.79 -1.94 -12.33
N ASP A 157 -12.31 -3.15 -12.06
CA ASP A 157 -11.62 -4.43 -12.31
C ASP A 157 -10.22 -4.49 -11.67
N ALA A 158 -10.04 -3.84 -10.52
CA ALA A 158 -8.76 -3.77 -9.82
C ALA A 158 -8.18 -5.16 -9.54
N GLU A 159 -9.01 -6.16 -9.26
CA GLU A 159 -8.58 -7.55 -9.08
C GLU A 159 -7.82 -8.06 -10.31
N THR A 160 -8.48 -8.06 -11.47
CA THR A 160 -7.91 -8.53 -12.73
C THR A 160 -6.63 -7.79 -13.08
N ARG A 161 -6.60 -6.47 -12.87
CA ARG A 161 -5.45 -5.62 -13.19
C ARG A 161 -4.25 -5.89 -12.29
N ILE A 162 -4.45 -5.98 -10.98
CA ILE A 162 -3.36 -6.30 -10.03
C ILE A 162 -2.86 -7.73 -10.28
N ARG A 163 -3.73 -8.67 -10.64
CA ARG A 163 -3.30 -10.02 -11.03
C ARG A 163 -2.47 -10.00 -12.30
N ALA A 164 -2.90 -9.28 -13.33
CA ALA A 164 -2.14 -9.12 -14.57
C ALA A 164 -0.76 -8.47 -14.34
N MET A 165 -0.62 -7.59 -13.34
CA MET A 165 0.68 -7.01 -12.97
C MET A 165 1.71 -8.08 -12.61
N ARG A 166 1.30 -9.21 -12.02
CA ARG A 166 2.22 -10.31 -11.66
C ARG A 166 3.02 -10.82 -12.86
N ASP A 167 2.36 -10.97 -14.01
CA ASP A 167 2.98 -11.48 -15.24
C ASP A 167 3.78 -10.40 -15.99
N HIS A 168 3.60 -9.13 -15.61
CA HIS A 168 4.23 -7.96 -16.23
C HIS A 168 5.27 -7.28 -15.31
N GLY A 169 5.91 -8.06 -14.44
CA GLY A 169 6.96 -7.55 -13.54
C GLY A 169 6.46 -6.49 -12.55
N TRP A 170 5.23 -6.65 -12.07
CA TRP A 170 4.55 -5.75 -11.13
C TRP A 170 4.42 -4.32 -11.61
N LYS A 171 4.22 -4.14 -12.92
CA LYS A 171 3.90 -2.86 -13.56
C LYS A 171 2.47 -2.91 -14.09
N SER A 172 1.71 -1.83 -13.89
CA SER A 172 0.37 -1.72 -14.45
C SER A 172 0.42 -1.86 -15.97
N THR A 173 -0.48 -2.68 -16.50
CA THR A 173 -0.71 -2.85 -17.93
C THR A 173 -1.52 -1.70 -18.55
N GLY A 174 -1.85 -0.67 -17.76
CA GLY A 174 -2.70 0.45 -18.15
C GLY A 174 -4.19 0.10 -18.10
N ILE A 175 -5.01 1.16 -18.07
CA ILE A 175 -6.46 1.04 -17.96
C ILE A 175 -7.06 0.69 -19.34
N ILE A 176 -7.77 -0.44 -19.43
CA ILE A 176 -8.81 -0.65 -20.43
C ILE A 176 -10.14 -0.43 -19.72
N LEU A 177 -10.73 0.77 -19.87
CA LEU A 177 -12.02 1.07 -19.25
C LEU A 177 -13.11 0.26 -19.95
N LYS A 178 -13.61 -0.81 -19.32
CA LYS A 178 -14.92 -1.35 -19.66
C LYS A 178 -16.00 -0.42 -19.06
N PRO A 179 -17.08 -0.11 -19.80
CA PRO A 179 -18.23 0.56 -19.20
C PRO A 179 -18.83 -0.38 -18.15
N LEU A 180 -18.92 0.09 -16.90
CA LEU A 180 -19.57 -0.62 -15.81
C LEU A 180 -21.09 -0.53 -15.98
N ASN A 181 -21.78 -1.66 -15.83
CA ASN A 181 -23.18 -1.66 -15.43
C ASN A 181 -23.20 -1.37 -13.92
N ASP A 182 -23.94 -0.34 -13.49
CA ASP A 182 -24.04 0.12 -12.10
C ASP A 182 -24.77 -0.86 -11.13
N ASP A 183 -24.73 -2.17 -11.39
CA ASP A 183 -25.58 -3.15 -10.68
C ASP A 183 -24.82 -4.29 -9.99
N GLU A 184 -23.57 -4.06 -9.58
CA GLU A 184 -22.93 -4.92 -8.57
C GLU A 184 -23.11 -4.32 -7.17
N GLY A 185 -24.31 -4.56 -6.63
CA GLY A 185 -24.65 -4.62 -5.20
C GLY A 185 -23.81 -3.77 -4.26
N THR A 186 -24.33 -2.57 -3.96
CA THR A 186 -23.99 -1.77 -2.77
C THR A 186 -24.11 -2.66 -1.53
N THR A 187 -23.00 -3.28 -1.13
CA THR A 187 -22.87 -3.84 0.21
C THR A 187 -22.61 -2.63 1.13
N ASP A 188 -23.07 -2.65 2.39
CA ASP A 188 -23.04 -1.56 3.40
C ASP A 188 -21.64 -0.97 3.76
N GLU A 189 -20.71 -0.89 2.83
CA GLU A 189 -19.29 -0.52 2.98
C GLU A 189 -18.92 0.77 2.24
N ASP A 190 -19.89 1.56 1.76
CA ASP A 190 -19.69 2.99 1.45
C ASP A 190 -19.61 3.82 2.75
N ILE A 191 -18.74 3.36 3.64
CA ILE A 191 -18.20 4.17 4.71
C ILE A 191 -17.27 5.14 4.01
N SER A 192 -17.65 6.42 3.98
CA SER A 192 -16.84 7.56 3.52
C SER A 192 -15.35 7.28 3.71
N GLU A 193 -14.67 6.92 2.63
CA GLU A 193 -13.23 6.70 2.61
C GLU A 193 -12.61 8.08 2.87
N GLU A 194 -12.25 8.37 4.12
CA GLU A 194 -11.33 9.48 4.36
C GLU A 194 -10.02 9.07 3.66
N LEU A 195 -9.59 9.88 2.70
CA LEU A 195 -8.42 9.62 1.87
C LEU A 195 -7.22 10.39 2.40
N ASP A 196 -6.05 9.77 2.32
CA ASP A 196 -4.79 10.49 2.53
C ASP A 196 -4.46 11.33 1.29
N LEU A 197 -5.03 12.55 1.24
CA LEU A 197 -4.82 13.50 0.14
C LEU A 197 -3.34 13.84 -0.07
N GLU A 198 -2.55 13.89 1.01
CA GLU A 198 -1.12 14.16 0.95
C GLU A 198 -0.38 13.04 0.22
N GLN A 199 -0.71 11.78 0.53
CA GLN A 199 -0.14 10.64 -0.16
C GLN A 199 -0.59 10.58 -1.64
N VAL A 200 -1.87 10.84 -1.92
CA VAL A 200 -2.39 10.88 -3.29
C VAL A 200 -1.68 11.95 -4.12
N ALA A 201 -1.49 13.16 -3.57
CA ALA A 201 -0.79 14.24 -4.25
C ALA A 201 0.68 13.88 -4.53
N ARG A 202 1.37 13.26 -3.55
CA ARG A 202 2.75 12.79 -3.74
C ARG A 202 2.86 11.75 -4.83
N ASP A 203 1.94 10.80 -4.90
CA ASP A 203 1.94 9.77 -5.94
C ASP A 203 1.78 10.39 -7.34
N GLN A 204 0.88 11.39 -7.48
CA GLN A 204 0.70 12.11 -8.75
C GLN A 204 1.94 12.91 -9.14
N ILE A 205 2.53 13.64 -8.19
CA ILE A 205 3.76 14.40 -8.42
C ILE A 205 4.90 13.45 -8.82
N ALA A 206 5.08 12.33 -8.11
CA ALA A 206 6.11 11.36 -8.43
C ALA A 206 5.93 10.80 -9.85
N LYS A 207 4.72 10.38 -10.23
CA LYS A 207 4.42 9.91 -11.60
C LYS A 207 4.75 10.96 -12.66
N LEU A 208 4.38 12.22 -12.42
CA LEU A 208 4.67 13.31 -13.35
C LEU A 208 6.18 13.55 -13.49
N ILE A 209 6.92 13.52 -12.38
CA ILE A 209 8.38 13.69 -12.38
C ILE A 209 9.04 12.55 -13.15
N TYR A 210 8.70 11.29 -12.86
CA TYR A 210 9.26 10.14 -13.60
C TYR A 210 8.92 10.18 -15.09
N SER A 211 7.69 10.57 -15.44
CA SER A 211 7.27 10.70 -16.84
C SER A 211 8.06 11.76 -17.59
N LYS A 212 8.38 12.89 -16.97
CA LYS A 212 9.04 14.03 -17.65
C LYS A 212 10.56 14.05 -17.54
N PHE A 213 11.11 13.52 -16.45
CA PHE A 213 12.51 13.71 -16.06
C PHE A 213 13.26 12.40 -15.82
N SER A 214 12.78 11.25 -16.32
CA SER A 214 13.53 9.99 -16.22
C SER A 214 14.92 10.07 -16.86
N GLY A 215 15.88 9.30 -16.33
CA GLY A 215 17.28 9.33 -16.75
C GLY A 215 17.99 10.63 -16.34
N HIS A 216 18.70 11.25 -17.28
CA HIS A 216 19.46 12.49 -17.08
C HIS A 216 18.58 13.73 -16.82
N GLY A 217 17.29 13.68 -17.17
CA GLY A 217 16.36 14.77 -16.87
C GLY A 217 16.25 15.03 -15.36
N MET A 218 16.46 14.01 -14.54
CA MET A 218 16.38 14.10 -13.08
C MET A 218 17.53 14.93 -12.51
N GLU A 219 18.73 14.79 -13.07
CA GLU A 219 19.91 15.59 -12.69
C GLU A 219 19.61 17.08 -12.89
N ASN A 220 19.06 17.45 -14.06
CA ASN A 220 18.67 18.83 -14.35
C ASN A 220 17.59 19.36 -13.40
N LEU A 221 16.62 18.52 -13.00
CA LEU A 221 15.58 18.91 -12.06
C LEU A 221 16.16 19.16 -10.67
N VAL A 222 17.04 18.27 -10.19
CA VAL A 222 17.71 18.41 -8.89
C VAL A 222 18.62 19.63 -8.89
N GLU A 223 19.36 19.86 -9.98
CA GLU A 223 20.18 21.05 -10.16
C GLU A 223 19.35 22.34 -10.06
N ALA A 224 18.24 22.42 -10.79
CA ALA A 224 17.34 23.57 -10.77
C ALA A 224 16.74 23.82 -9.37
N ILE A 225 16.46 22.77 -8.59
CA ILE A 225 15.99 22.89 -7.20
C ILE A 225 17.07 23.51 -6.32
N LEU A 226 18.32 23.05 -6.44
CA LEU A 226 19.46 23.59 -5.68
C LEU A 226 19.71 25.06 -6.03
N GLN A 227 19.65 25.41 -7.31
CA GLN A 227 19.75 26.79 -7.78
C GLN A 227 18.63 27.67 -7.22
N ALA A 228 17.38 27.17 -7.22
CA ALA A 228 16.25 27.89 -6.63
C ALA A 228 16.38 28.08 -5.11
N GLN A 229 17.09 27.19 -4.42
CA GLN A 229 17.43 27.32 -3.00
C GLN A 229 18.62 28.27 -2.72
N GLY A 230 19.22 28.85 -3.76
CA GLY A 230 20.32 29.81 -3.64
C GLY A 230 21.72 29.18 -3.66
N PHE A 231 21.84 27.92 -4.08
CA PHE A 231 23.14 27.29 -4.32
C PHE A 231 23.62 27.59 -5.75
N THR A 232 24.92 27.80 -5.90
CA THR A 232 25.57 27.71 -7.21
C THR A 232 25.94 26.24 -7.44
N THR A 233 25.47 25.68 -8.55
CA THR A 233 25.69 24.28 -8.91
C THR A 233 26.70 24.15 -10.03
N HIS A 234 27.42 23.04 -10.03
CA HIS A 234 28.29 22.62 -11.12
C HIS A 234 28.02 21.14 -11.41
N SER A 235 27.43 20.84 -12.57
CA SER A 235 27.26 19.47 -13.04
C SER A 235 28.59 18.92 -13.56
N THR A 236 29.00 17.77 -13.02
CA THR A 236 30.13 17.01 -13.53
C THR A 236 29.63 16.17 -14.70
N GLY A 237 29.91 16.60 -15.93
CA GLY A 237 29.48 15.90 -17.14
C GLY A 237 29.95 14.44 -17.21
N LYS A 238 29.44 13.67 -18.19
CA LYS A 238 29.67 12.21 -18.33
C LYS A 238 31.15 11.81 -18.20
N GLY A 239 31.51 11.30 -17.02
CA GLY A 239 32.82 10.74 -16.70
C GLY A 239 32.69 9.66 -15.65
N ALA A 240 33.72 8.80 -15.53
CA ALA A 240 33.80 7.72 -14.54
C ALA A 240 34.06 8.26 -13.11
N ASP A 241 33.34 9.30 -12.72
CA ASP A 241 33.60 10.06 -11.51
C ASP A 241 32.71 9.56 -10.37
N GLY A 242 33.05 8.37 -9.86
CA GLY A 242 32.73 7.95 -8.49
C GLY A 242 31.26 7.99 -8.02
N GLY A 243 30.30 8.25 -8.90
CA GLY A 243 28.89 8.48 -8.57
C GLY A 243 28.55 9.88 -8.06
N ILE A 244 29.31 10.93 -8.40
CA ILE A 244 28.95 12.33 -8.09
C ILE A 244 28.40 13.00 -9.36
N ASP A 245 27.18 13.53 -9.28
CA ASP A 245 26.49 14.10 -10.45
C ASP A 245 26.41 15.64 -10.38
N ILE A 246 26.30 16.21 -9.17
CA ILE A 246 26.21 17.66 -8.95
C ILE A 246 27.05 18.07 -7.74
N LEU A 247 27.86 19.10 -7.89
CA LEU A 247 28.48 19.83 -6.78
C LEU A 247 27.70 21.12 -6.53
N ALA A 248 27.34 21.40 -5.28
CA ALA A 248 26.59 22.59 -4.92
C ALA A 248 27.25 23.31 -3.74
N ALA A 249 27.40 24.62 -3.86
CA ALA A 249 27.91 25.47 -2.78
C ALA A 249 27.09 26.77 -2.70
N PRO A 250 26.81 27.28 -1.49
CA PRO A 250 26.21 28.59 -1.33
C PRO A 250 27.19 29.69 -1.77
N ASP A 251 26.66 30.91 -1.95
CA ASP A 251 27.37 32.10 -2.45
C ASP A 251 27.57 32.12 -3.97
N THR A 252 27.50 33.32 -4.54
CA THR A 252 27.53 33.62 -5.99
C THR A 252 28.78 33.11 -6.72
N LEU A 253 29.86 32.87 -5.98
CA LEU A 253 31.13 32.38 -6.49
C LEU A 253 31.35 30.87 -6.23
N GLY A 254 30.43 30.18 -5.54
CA GLY A 254 30.53 28.74 -5.27
C GLY A 254 31.60 28.34 -4.23
N PHE A 255 32.03 29.27 -3.38
CA PHE A 255 33.01 29.02 -2.31
C PHE A 255 32.41 29.00 -0.91
N GLY A 256 31.09 29.20 -0.79
CA GLY A 256 30.41 29.15 0.50
C GLY A 256 30.42 27.75 1.09
N GLN A 257 30.34 27.69 2.42
CA GLN A 257 30.19 26.45 3.16
C GLN A 257 28.76 26.33 3.70
N PRO A 258 28.16 25.13 3.74
CA PRO A 258 28.75 23.84 3.36
C PRO A 258 28.74 23.60 1.84
N SER A 259 29.79 22.96 1.33
CA SER A 259 29.79 22.36 -0.01
C SER A 259 29.16 20.97 0.05
N ILE A 260 28.28 20.68 -0.89
CA ILE A 260 27.46 19.47 -0.94
C ILE A 260 27.76 18.73 -2.24
N CYS A 261 28.07 17.44 -2.12
CA CYS A 261 28.13 16.52 -3.26
C CYS A 261 26.82 15.77 -3.36
N VAL A 262 26.19 15.78 -4.52
CA VAL A 262 24.89 15.17 -4.76
C VAL A 262 25.03 14.07 -5.82
N GLN A 263 24.49 12.90 -5.48
CA GLN A 263 24.29 11.79 -6.40
C GLN A 263 22.80 11.67 -6.72
N VAL A 264 22.47 11.60 -8.01
CA VAL A 264 21.11 11.48 -8.53
C VAL A 264 20.93 10.10 -9.15
N LYS A 265 20.08 9.29 -8.54
CA LYS A 265 19.68 7.99 -9.09
C LYS A 265 18.23 8.05 -9.56
N SER A 266 18.01 7.86 -10.85
CA SER A 266 16.68 7.71 -11.45
C SER A 266 16.38 6.24 -11.71
N GLN A 267 16.04 5.50 -10.65
CA GLN A 267 15.60 4.10 -10.73
C GLN A 267 14.16 3.97 -10.26
N ASP A 268 13.40 3.09 -10.92
CA ASP A 268 12.02 2.80 -10.54
C ASP A 268 11.94 1.93 -9.27
N SER A 269 13.02 1.22 -8.92
CA SER A 269 13.08 0.36 -7.75
C SER A 269 13.40 1.16 -6.48
N PRO A 270 12.83 0.76 -5.33
CA PRO A 270 13.20 1.32 -4.03
C PRO A 270 14.71 1.23 -3.84
N LEU A 271 15.31 2.26 -3.24
CA LEU A 271 16.73 2.22 -2.90
C LEU A 271 16.98 1.10 -1.88
N GLU A 272 18.03 0.32 -2.11
CA GLU A 272 18.49 -0.71 -1.18
C GLU A 272 18.90 -0.07 0.16
N ARG A 273 18.77 -0.86 1.23
CA ARG A 273 19.08 -0.44 2.62
C ARG A 273 20.55 -0.13 2.82
#